data_AF-A0A538TQ47-F1
#
_entry.id   AF-A0A538TQ47-F1
#
_cell.length_a   1.000
_cell.length_b   1.000
_cell.length_c   1.000
_cell.angle_alpha   90.00
_cell.angle_beta   90.00
_cell.angle_gamma   90.00
#
_symmetry.space_group_name_H-M   'P 1'
#
loop_
_entity.id
_entity.type
_entity.pdbx_description
1 polymer ?
#
loop_
_entity_poly.entity_id
_entity_poly.type
_entity_poly.pdbx_seq_one_letter_code
_entity_poly.pdbx_strand_id
1 'polypeptide(L)'
;MIHRNSIRKAFLGLLVVVLTWSGQAYSQTSARVFVVPPNDAIHMASGAASWCIQMEPVNGSFQLTDINLCTVTLSSPGNGSVNSINYNCTKPTLIEDADGNGVQDIRFCFTKTAMAPLFDHLHGNSPKTVQMLLSGLLNNGSNVGGSVLVTLYLHQ
;
A
#
# COMPACT_ATOMS: atom_id res chain seq x y z
N MET A 1 41.00 -50.08 -39.24
CA MET A 1 40.28 -49.84 -37.96
C MET A 1 40.22 -48.35 -37.72
N ILE A 2 39.10 -47.69 -38.04
CA ILE A 2 38.79 -46.34 -37.54
C ILE A 2 37.30 -46.33 -37.21
N HIS A 3 36.99 -45.89 -35.99
CA HIS A 3 35.73 -46.00 -35.27
C HIS A 3 34.64 -45.02 -35.75
N ARG A 4 33.39 -45.49 -35.59
CA ARG A 4 32.13 -44.73 -35.53
C ARG A 4 32.25 -43.44 -34.69
N ASN A 5 31.53 -42.38 -35.04
CA ASN A 5 30.31 -42.01 -34.28
C ASN A 5 29.43 -40.98 -34.97
N SER A 6 28.13 -41.25 -34.94
CA SER A 6 27.02 -40.39 -35.38
C SER A 6 26.48 -39.64 -34.16
N ILE A 7 26.25 -38.33 -34.27
CA ILE A 7 25.53 -37.56 -33.26
C ILE A 7 24.39 -36.81 -33.96
N ARG A 8 23.18 -37.37 -33.86
CA ARG A 8 21.92 -36.68 -34.14
C ARG A 8 21.59 -35.81 -32.93
N LYS A 9 21.55 -34.49 -33.08
CA LYS A 9 21.01 -33.59 -32.05
C LYS A 9 19.54 -33.29 -32.38
N ALA A 10 18.64 -33.82 -31.56
CA ALA A 10 17.23 -33.47 -31.56
C ALA A 10 17.06 -32.09 -30.90
N PHE A 11 16.46 -31.14 -31.62
CA PHE A 11 16.04 -29.86 -31.06
C PHE A 11 14.66 -30.05 -30.43
N LEU A 12 14.60 -30.08 -29.09
CA LEU A 12 13.35 -29.92 -28.34
C LEU A 12 12.98 -28.43 -28.36
N GLY A 13 11.86 -28.10 -28.99
CA GLY A 13 11.26 -26.76 -28.95
C GLY A 13 10.69 -26.48 -27.56
N LEU A 14 11.12 -25.38 -26.95
CA LEU A 14 10.59 -24.89 -25.68
C LEU A 14 9.34 -24.05 -25.98
N LEU A 15 8.16 -24.58 -25.66
CA LEU A 15 6.90 -23.85 -25.77
C LEU A 15 6.76 -22.95 -24.52
N VAL A 16 6.98 -21.65 -24.67
CA VAL A 16 6.76 -20.68 -23.59
C VAL A 16 5.29 -20.26 -23.64
N VAL A 17 4.48 -20.76 -22.70
CA VAL A 17 3.12 -20.28 -22.48
C VAL A 17 3.21 -19.03 -21.62
N VAL A 18 2.97 -17.85 -22.22
CA VAL A 18 2.84 -16.59 -21.48
C VAL A 18 1.40 -16.47 -21.00
N LEU A 19 1.17 -16.70 -19.71
CA LEU A 19 -0.10 -16.38 -19.05
C LEU A 19 -0.16 -14.85 -18.85
N THR A 20 -0.92 -14.15 -19.69
CA THR A 20 -1.17 -12.73 -19.52
C THR A 20 -2.24 -12.54 -18.44
N TRP A 21 -1.81 -12.11 -17.26
CA TRP A 21 -2.71 -11.64 -16.21
C TRP A 21 -3.32 -10.31 -16.67
N SER A 22 -4.58 -10.32 -17.12
CA SER A 22 -5.34 -9.11 -17.40
C SER A 22 -5.76 -8.43 -16.09
N GLY A 23 -4.80 -7.79 -15.42
CA GLY A 23 -5.13 -6.80 -14.41
C GLY A 23 -5.78 -5.60 -15.09
N GLN A 24 -7.06 -5.35 -14.82
CA GLN A 24 -7.70 -4.11 -15.28
C GLN A 24 -6.97 -2.93 -14.63
N ALA A 25 -6.18 -2.21 -15.42
CA ALA A 25 -5.62 -0.93 -15.02
C ALA A 25 -6.76 0.10 -15.01
N TYR A 26 -7.51 0.18 -13.92
CA TYR A 26 -8.37 1.34 -13.68
C TYR A 26 -7.46 2.56 -13.54
N SER A 27 -7.81 3.66 -14.22
CA SER A 27 -7.10 4.93 -14.08
C SER A 27 -7.28 5.41 -12.64
N GLN A 28 -6.28 5.17 -11.81
CA GLN A 28 -6.20 5.69 -10.46
C GLN A 28 -5.71 7.14 -10.55
N THR A 29 -6.50 8.06 -10.01
CA THR A 29 -6.04 9.44 -9.81
C THR A 29 -4.86 9.38 -8.85
N SER A 30 -3.69 9.79 -9.33
CA SER A 30 -2.46 9.68 -8.55
C SER A 30 -2.49 10.63 -7.37
N ALA A 31 -2.29 10.07 -6.18
CA ALA A 31 -2.04 10.81 -4.95
C ALA A 31 -0.65 10.45 -4.42
N ARG A 32 0.05 11.43 -3.84
CA ARG A 32 1.25 11.13 -3.04
C ARG A 32 0.76 10.70 -1.67
N VAL A 33 1.25 9.55 -1.22
CA VAL A 33 0.96 8.99 0.09
C VAL A 33 2.26 8.96 0.88
N PHE A 34 2.24 9.51 2.08
CA PHE A 34 3.44 9.68 2.87
C PHE A 34 3.15 9.63 4.36
N VAL A 35 4.22 9.62 5.15
CA VAL A 35 4.19 9.69 6.60
C VAL A 35 5.12 10.79 7.08
N VAL A 36 4.73 11.46 8.16
CA VAL A 36 5.57 12.44 8.88
C VAL A 36 5.77 11.98 10.33
N PRO A 37 6.86 12.39 11.00
CA PRO A 37 7.04 12.13 12.43
C PRO A 37 5.82 12.57 13.25
N PRO A 38 5.41 11.81 14.28
CA PRO A 38 6.02 10.58 14.79
C PRO A 38 5.49 9.29 14.13
N ASN A 39 4.89 9.36 12.94
CA ASN A 39 4.29 8.23 12.22
C ASN A 39 5.20 7.65 11.11
N ASP A 40 6.47 8.03 11.08
CA ASP A 40 7.47 7.53 10.12
C ASP A 40 7.79 6.02 10.28
N ALA A 41 7.38 5.43 11.40
CA ALA A 41 7.36 3.98 11.62
C ALA A 41 6.07 3.51 12.31
N ILE A 42 5.74 2.23 12.13
CA ILE A 42 4.64 1.57 12.84
C ILE A 42 5.22 0.74 13.97
N HIS A 43 4.89 1.09 15.21
CA HIS A 43 5.23 0.31 16.40
C HIS A 43 3.99 -0.41 16.95
N MET A 44 3.76 -1.67 16.60
CA MET A 44 2.51 -2.37 16.96
C MET A 44 2.33 -2.58 18.47
N ALA A 45 3.42 -2.69 19.22
CA ALA A 45 3.41 -3.02 20.66
C ALA A 45 3.78 -1.85 21.60
N SER A 46 3.95 -0.63 21.08
CA SER A 46 4.34 0.55 21.89
C SER A 46 3.90 1.86 21.22
N GLY A 47 4.05 3.00 21.91
CA GLY A 47 3.72 4.32 21.37
C GLY A 47 2.22 4.62 21.31
N ALA A 48 1.80 5.53 20.41
CA ALA A 48 0.41 5.98 20.30
C ALA A 48 -0.55 4.83 19.91
N ALA A 49 -1.81 4.91 20.32
CA ALA A 49 -2.81 3.86 20.00
C ALA A 49 -3.21 3.80 18.51
N SER A 50 -2.87 4.85 17.75
CA SER A 50 -3.14 4.98 16.33
C SER A 50 -1.87 5.31 15.56
N TRP A 51 -1.88 4.99 14.28
CA TRP A 51 -0.88 5.41 13.31
C TRP A 51 -1.55 6.18 12.17
N CYS A 52 -0.93 7.27 11.74
CA CYS A 52 -1.52 8.18 10.77
C CYS A 52 -0.68 8.30 9.50
N ILE A 53 -1.38 8.37 8.37
CA ILE A 53 -0.83 8.45 7.01
C ILE A 53 -1.46 9.64 6.29
N GLN A 54 -0.70 10.28 5.40
CA GLN A 54 -1.12 11.46 4.66
C GLN A 54 -1.39 11.11 3.20
N MET A 55 -2.32 11.85 2.60
CA MET A 55 -2.60 11.82 1.16
C MET A 55 -2.71 13.24 0.62
N GLU A 56 -2.03 13.52 -0.48
CA GLU A 56 -2.17 14.80 -1.19
C GLU A 56 -2.35 14.58 -2.70
N PRO A 57 -2.96 15.54 -3.42
CA PRO A 57 -3.08 15.48 -4.86
C PRO A 57 -1.73 15.70 -5.56
N VAL A 58 -1.44 14.86 -6.56
CA VAL A 58 -0.31 15.10 -7.46
C VAL A 58 -0.76 16.09 -8.54
N ASN A 59 -0.05 17.22 -8.67
CA ASN A 59 -0.34 18.26 -9.68
C ASN A 59 -1.80 18.79 -9.63
N GLY A 60 -2.42 18.84 -8.45
CA GLY A 60 -3.81 19.29 -8.30
C GLY A 60 -4.84 18.37 -8.98
N SER A 61 -4.54 17.08 -9.08
CA SER A 61 -5.39 16.08 -9.76
C SER A 61 -6.79 15.89 -9.16
N PHE A 62 -7.00 16.30 -7.91
CA PHE A 62 -8.28 16.32 -7.21
C PHE A 62 -8.25 17.32 -6.04
N GLN A 63 -9.43 17.66 -5.51
CA GLN A 63 -9.53 18.39 -4.24
C GLN A 63 -9.67 17.40 -3.08
N LEU A 64 -9.00 17.65 -1.96
CA LEU A 64 -9.08 16.79 -0.77
C LEU A 64 -10.52 16.61 -0.26
N THR A 65 -11.34 17.65 -0.41
CA THR A 65 -12.77 17.64 -0.03
C THR A 65 -13.63 16.77 -0.94
N ASP A 66 -13.11 16.37 -2.10
CA ASP A 66 -13.82 15.47 -3.02
C ASP A 66 -13.64 14.00 -2.64
N ILE A 67 -12.77 13.67 -1.68
CA ILE A 67 -12.59 12.30 -1.23
C ILE A 67 -13.83 11.84 -0.46
N ASN A 68 -14.43 10.73 -0.90
CA ASN A 68 -15.45 10.04 -0.13
C ASN A 68 -14.78 9.25 1.02
N LEU A 69 -14.76 9.85 2.21
CA LEU A 69 -14.08 9.29 3.38
C LEU A 69 -14.52 7.85 3.74
N CYS A 70 -15.78 7.48 3.48
CA CYS A 70 -16.30 6.15 3.80
C CYS A 70 -15.86 5.05 2.84
N THR A 71 -15.14 5.41 1.78
CA THR A 71 -14.54 4.46 0.83
C THR A 71 -13.05 4.27 1.07
N VAL A 72 -12.47 5.05 1.99
CA VAL A 72 -11.02 5.03 2.23
C VAL A 72 -10.62 3.74 2.95
N THR A 73 -9.60 3.08 2.42
CA THR A 73 -9.04 1.84 2.94
C THR A 73 -7.53 1.94 3.08
N LEU A 74 -7.00 1.27 4.11
CA LEU A 74 -5.58 1.02 4.29
C LEU A 74 -5.32 -0.46 4.00
N SER A 75 -4.36 -0.76 3.14
CA SER A 75 -4.05 -2.13 2.71
C SER A 75 -2.58 -2.48 2.89
N SER A 76 -2.33 -3.74 3.19
CA SER A 76 -1.00 -4.35 3.29
C SER A 76 -1.06 -5.81 2.79
N PRO A 77 -1.26 -6.02 1.47
CA PRO A 77 -1.56 -7.34 0.93
C PRO A 77 -0.47 -8.38 1.23
N GLY A 78 -0.89 -9.58 1.65
CA GLY A 78 0.01 -10.70 1.91
C GLY A 78 0.76 -10.68 3.25
N ASN A 79 0.59 -9.64 4.06
CA ASN A 79 1.25 -9.53 5.37
C ASN A 79 0.40 -10.04 6.56
N GLY A 80 -0.89 -10.34 6.33
CA GLY A 80 -1.79 -10.81 7.39
C GLY A 80 -3.01 -11.54 6.85
N SER A 81 -3.92 -11.85 7.77
CA SER A 81 -5.18 -12.56 7.53
C SER A 81 -6.20 -11.73 6.76
N VAL A 82 -6.05 -10.39 6.75
CA VAL A 82 -6.79 -9.49 5.87
C VAL A 82 -5.83 -8.66 5.03
N ASN A 83 -6.25 -8.32 3.81
CA ASN A 83 -5.46 -7.46 2.93
C ASN A 83 -5.70 -5.97 3.17
N SER A 84 -6.86 -5.60 3.72
CA SER A 84 -7.27 -4.22 3.89
C SER A 84 -8.20 -4.01 5.08
N ILE A 85 -8.24 -2.77 5.57
CA ILE A 85 -9.17 -2.29 6.60
C ILE A 85 -9.76 -0.95 6.18
N ASN A 86 -10.98 -0.65 6.65
CA ASN A 86 -11.68 0.59 6.36
C ASN A 86 -11.25 1.71 7.30
N TYR A 87 -11.20 2.93 6.77
CA TYR A 87 -11.12 4.14 7.58
C TYR A 87 -12.42 4.36 8.34
N ASN A 88 -12.34 4.85 9.58
CA ASN A 88 -13.53 5.25 10.32
C ASN A 88 -13.98 6.65 9.86
N CYS A 89 -14.83 6.68 8.84
CA CYS A 89 -15.29 7.93 8.21
C CYS A 89 -16.20 8.82 9.09
N THR A 90 -16.57 8.36 10.29
CA THR A 90 -17.30 9.20 11.27
C THR A 90 -16.35 10.11 12.07
N LYS A 91 -15.04 9.89 11.97
CA LYS A 91 -14.03 10.70 12.65
C LYS A 91 -13.68 11.94 11.83
N PRO A 92 -13.46 13.09 12.47
CA PRO A 92 -12.99 14.27 11.78
C PRO A 92 -11.62 14.00 11.14
N THR A 93 -11.45 14.45 9.90
CA THR A 93 -10.17 14.47 9.21
C THR A 93 -9.50 15.83 9.39
N LEU A 94 -8.18 15.83 9.40
CA LEU A 94 -7.38 17.05 9.43
C LEU A 94 -6.82 17.28 8.02
N ILE A 95 -6.99 18.51 7.52
CA ILE A 95 -6.38 19.00 6.29
C ILE A 95 -5.35 20.06 6.66
N GLU A 96 -4.11 19.87 6.24
CA GLU A 96 -2.98 20.75 6.54
C GLU A 96 -1.89 20.64 5.45
N ASP A 97 -0.69 21.17 5.66
CA ASP A 97 0.50 20.93 4.85
C ASP A 97 1.57 20.32 5.77
N ALA A 98 1.47 19.01 5.97
CA ALA A 98 2.17 18.28 7.02
C ALA A 98 3.67 18.15 6.76
N ASP A 99 4.11 18.19 5.49
CA ASP A 99 5.52 18.15 5.13
C ASP A 99 6.08 19.48 4.61
N GLY A 100 5.28 20.54 4.59
CA GLY A 100 5.70 21.91 4.33
C GLY A 100 6.08 22.16 2.86
N ASN A 101 5.49 21.40 1.93
CA ASN A 101 5.82 21.49 0.50
C ASN A 101 4.92 22.49 -0.26
N GLY A 102 3.96 23.13 0.42
CA GLY A 102 3.00 24.07 -0.17
C GLY A 102 1.75 23.44 -0.77
N VAL A 103 1.55 22.12 -0.62
CA VAL A 103 0.36 21.37 -1.04
C VAL A 103 -0.39 20.90 0.20
N GLN A 104 -1.72 21.07 0.20
CA GLN A 104 -2.51 20.54 1.29
C GLN A 104 -2.61 19.01 1.20
N ASP A 105 -2.47 18.32 2.34
CA ASP A 105 -2.73 16.91 2.53
C ASP A 105 -3.88 16.65 3.52
N ILE A 106 -4.46 15.46 3.44
CA ILE A 106 -5.45 14.95 4.39
C ILE A 106 -4.85 13.81 5.22
N ARG A 107 -5.05 13.87 6.54
CA ARG A 107 -4.58 12.84 7.48
C ARG A 107 -5.65 11.78 7.74
N PHE A 108 -5.27 10.52 7.59
CA PHE A 108 -6.06 9.36 7.98
C PHE A 108 -5.36 8.59 9.10
N CYS A 109 -6.05 8.38 10.22
CA CYS A 109 -5.51 7.64 11.36
C CYS A 109 -6.26 6.32 11.57
N PHE A 110 -5.50 5.24 11.71
CA PHE A 110 -6.00 3.89 11.94
C PHE A 110 -5.55 3.41 13.31
N THR A 111 -6.45 2.75 14.06
CA THR A 111 -6.08 2.20 15.37
C THR A 111 -5.22 0.97 15.19
N LYS A 112 -4.25 0.75 16.09
CA LYS A 112 -3.40 -0.45 16.05
C LYS A 112 -4.20 -1.73 16.20
N THR A 113 -5.28 -1.70 16.98
CA THR A 113 -6.23 -2.82 17.07
C THR A 113 -6.86 -3.16 15.73
N ALA A 114 -7.27 -2.17 14.94
CA ALA A 114 -7.80 -2.40 13.60
C ALA A 114 -6.71 -2.85 12.62
N MET A 115 -5.47 -2.38 12.79
CA MET A 115 -4.33 -2.76 11.94
C MET A 115 -3.76 -4.15 12.24
N ALA A 116 -4.00 -4.72 13.43
CA ALA A 116 -3.39 -5.99 13.81
C ALA A 116 -3.59 -7.14 12.80
N PRO A 117 -4.80 -7.35 12.24
CA PRO A 117 -5.03 -8.39 11.23
C PRO A 117 -4.29 -8.15 9.89
N LEU A 118 -3.78 -6.95 9.61
CA LEU A 118 -2.97 -6.68 8.41
C LEU A 118 -1.56 -7.27 8.50
N PHE A 119 -1.11 -7.63 9.71
CA PHE A 119 0.29 -7.99 9.98
C PHE A 119 0.44 -9.29 10.78
N ASP A 120 -0.64 -10.01 11.05
CA ASP A 120 -0.65 -11.18 11.94
C ASP A 120 0.05 -12.43 11.37
N HIS A 121 0.42 -12.44 10.09
CA HIS A 121 1.30 -13.45 9.49
C HIS A 121 2.79 -13.11 9.62
N LEU A 122 3.12 -11.88 10.06
CA LEU A 122 4.50 -11.47 10.28
C LEU A 122 4.95 -11.84 11.70
N HIS A 123 6.19 -12.31 11.82
CA HIS A 123 6.75 -12.77 13.09
C HIS A 123 8.23 -12.36 13.26
N GLY A 124 8.70 -12.48 14.51
CA GLY A 124 10.07 -12.21 14.92
C GLY A 124 10.31 -10.75 15.34
N ASN A 125 11.51 -10.51 15.90
CA ASN A 125 11.84 -9.22 16.54
C ASN A 125 12.54 -8.23 15.59
N SER A 126 13.00 -8.68 14.43
CA SER A 126 13.62 -7.78 13.46
C SER A 126 12.57 -6.89 12.79
N PRO A 127 12.86 -5.58 12.59
CA PRO A 127 11.97 -4.69 11.86
C PRO A 127 11.69 -5.22 10.45
N LYS A 128 10.48 -4.97 9.96
CA LYS A 128 10.06 -5.31 8.59
C LYS A 128 9.85 -4.04 7.78
N THR A 129 10.13 -4.08 6.49
CA THR A 129 9.66 -3.05 5.57
C THR A 129 8.37 -3.54 4.93
N VAL A 130 7.28 -2.82 5.12
CA VAL A 130 5.97 -3.14 4.54
C VAL A 130 5.53 -2.04 3.60
N GLN A 131 4.88 -2.41 2.49
CA GLN A 131 4.21 -1.46 1.63
C GLN A 131 2.79 -1.24 2.12
N MET A 132 2.48 0.00 2.47
CA MET A 132 1.15 0.45 2.84
C MET A 132 0.51 1.11 1.63
N LEU A 133 -0.70 0.68 1.28
CA LEU A 133 -1.49 1.29 0.22
C LEU A 133 -2.68 2.01 0.85
N LEU A 134 -2.87 3.26 0.46
CA LEU A 134 -4.01 4.06 0.87
C LEU A 134 -4.82 4.39 -0.37
N SER A 135 -6.07 3.96 -0.38
CA SER A 135 -6.96 4.10 -1.52
C SER A 135 -8.35 4.53 -1.10
N GLY A 136 -9.10 5.12 -2.03
CA GLY A 136 -10.51 5.44 -1.87
C GLY A 136 -11.13 5.87 -3.19
N LEU A 137 -12.34 6.39 -3.10
CA LEU A 137 -13.06 7.01 -4.20
C LEU A 137 -13.20 8.51 -3.96
N LEU A 138 -13.18 9.27 -5.04
CA LEU A 138 -13.72 10.61 -5.06
C LEU A 138 -15.25 10.56 -5.15
N ASN A 139 -15.94 11.65 -4.81
CA ASN A 139 -17.40 11.77 -4.86
C ASN A 139 -17.98 11.56 -6.27
N ASN A 140 -17.17 11.74 -7.31
CA ASN A 140 -17.51 11.44 -8.71
C ASN A 140 -17.33 9.96 -9.10
N GLY A 141 -16.89 9.10 -8.17
CA GLY A 141 -16.64 7.67 -8.38
C GLY A 141 -15.27 7.31 -8.92
N SER A 142 -14.39 8.28 -9.20
CA SER A 142 -13.00 7.99 -9.63
C SER A 142 -12.17 7.41 -8.47
N ASN A 143 -11.29 6.46 -8.77
CA ASN A 143 -10.33 5.96 -7.78
C ASN A 143 -9.26 7.02 -7.48
N VAL A 144 -8.83 7.07 -6.22
CA VAL A 144 -7.71 7.87 -5.75
C VAL A 144 -6.86 7.04 -4.80
N GLY A 145 -5.55 7.24 -4.82
CA GLY A 145 -4.67 6.59 -3.85
C GLY A 145 -3.20 6.63 -4.21
N GLY A 146 -2.40 6.00 -3.35
CA GLY A 146 -0.97 5.83 -3.51
C GLY A 146 -0.42 4.81 -2.51
N SER A 147 0.91 4.72 -2.41
CA SER A 147 1.56 3.81 -1.47
C SER A 147 2.80 4.43 -0.84
N VAL A 148 3.15 3.95 0.34
CA VAL A 148 4.37 4.32 1.07
C VAL A 148 5.01 3.07 1.65
N LEU A 149 6.35 3.01 1.66
CA LEU A 149 7.09 1.99 2.41
C LEU A 149 7.30 2.48 3.84
N VAL A 150 7.02 1.63 4.82
CA VAL A 150 7.11 1.98 6.23
C VAL A 150 7.84 0.88 6.98
N THR A 151 8.68 1.27 7.94
CA THR A 151 9.28 0.31 8.88
C THR A 151 8.25 -0.09 9.93
N LEU A 152 8.05 -1.40 10.09
CA LEU A 152 7.13 -2.02 11.03
C LEU A 152 7.91 -2.76 12.12
N TYR A 153 7.61 -2.43 13.36
CA TYR A 153 8.08 -3.09 14.57
C TYR A 153 6.89 -3.82 15.20
N LEU A 154 6.93 -5.17 15.19
CA LEU A 154 5.88 -6.01 15.78
C LEU A 154 5.98 -6.06 17.32
N HIS A 155 7.22 -6.04 17.82
CA HIS A 155 7.57 -6.07 19.24
C HIS A 155 8.38 -4.82 19.58
N GLN A 156 8.58 -4.57 20.87
CA GLN A 156 9.44 -3.49 21.37
C GLN A 156 10.91 -3.77 21.07
#